data_AF-A0A7S2XA78-F1
#
_entry.id   AF-A0A7S2XA78-F1
#
_cell.length_a   1.000
_cell.length_b   1.000
_cell.length_c   1.000
_cell.angle_alpha   90.00
_cell.angle_beta   90.00
_cell.angle_gamma   90.00
#
_symmetry.space_group_name_H-M   'P 1'
#
loop_
_entity.id
_entity.type
_entity.pdbx_description
1 polymer ?
#
loop_
_entity_poly.entity_id
_entity_poly.type
_entity_poly.pdbx_seq_one_letter_code
_entity_poly.pdbx_strand_id
1 'polypeptide(L)'
;QVEAGPQSFNTVDNLRVLGRWMRMVCIPNQSSIPKAYTEFNENGTLKDSPYRNSVVDVVDELFKYTLLLRDQQPYLLQRFSEKKSAEEKHLKETTKVADPAVLKALKDPVFLDE
;
A
#
# COMPACT_ATOMS: atom_id res chain seq x y z
N GLN A 1 7.45 -7.45 -6.42
CA GLN A 1 8.82 -7.98 -6.24
C GLN A 1 9.58 -7.89 -7.55
N VAL A 2 10.90 -8.10 -7.51
CA VAL A 2 11.75 -8.20 -8.70
C VAL A 2 12.62 -9.45 -8.60
N GLU A 3 12.89 -10.09 -9.74
CA GLU A 3 13.72 -11.30 -9.81
C GLU A 3 14.76 -11.19 -10.93
N ALA A 4 15.92 -11.81 -10.73
CA ALA A 4 16.87 -12.02 -11.84
C ALA A 4 16.46 -13.21 -12.74
N GLY A 5 15.60 -14.10 -12.25
CA GLY A 5 15.18 -15.33 -12.92
C GLY A 5 13.80 -15.22 -13.59
N PRO A 6 13.19 -16.39 -13.90
CA PRO A 6 11.78 -16.47 -14.29
C PRO A 6 10.86 -15.88 -13.23
N GLN A 7 9.62 -15.58 -13.63
CA GLN A 7 8.63 -14.95 -12.75
C GLN A 7 8.29 -15.82 -11.55
N SER A 8 8.20 -15.21 -10.37
CA SER A 8 7.79 -15.83 -9.13
C SER A 8 6.83 -14.90 -8.37
N PHE A 9 6.11 -15.44 -7.39
CA PHE A 9 5.27 -14.68 -6.47
C PHE A 9 5.63 -14.92 -5.00
N ASN A 10 6.68 -15.70 -4.74
CA ASN A 10 7.02 -16.17 -3.40
C ASN A 10 7.23 -15.04 -2.41
N THR A 11 7.86 -13.94 -2.81
CA THR A 11 8.13 -12.82 -1.92
C THR A 11 6.86 -12.00 -1.68
N VAL A 12 6.11 -11.64 -2.72
CA VAL A 12 4.88 -10.84 -2.57
C VAL A 12 3.79 -11.60 -1.80
N ASP A 13 3.68 -12.92 -1.96
CA ASP A 13 2.72 -13.74 -1.23
C ASP A 13 3.07 -13.80 0.27
N ASN A 14 4.36 -13.97 0.59
CA ASN A 14 4.82 -13.90 1.98
C ASN A 14 4.63 -12.51 2.60
N LEU A 15 4.88 -11.44 1.84
CA LEU A 15 4.63 -10.06 2.29
C LEU A 15 3.14 -9.80 2.52
N ARG A 16 2.25 -10.40 1.72
CA ARG A 16 0.80 -10.32 1.93
C ARG A 16 0.38 -11.00 3.23
N VAL A 17 0.93 -12.18 3.53
CA VAL A 17 0.70 -12.85 4.80
C VAL A 17 1.24 -12.00 5.96
N LEU A 18 2.41 -11.39 5.82
CA LEU A 18 2.97 -10.47 6.81
C LEU A 18 2.05 -9.26 7.04
N GLY A 19 1.53 -8.65 5.98
CA GLY A 19 0.61 -7.51 6.08
C GLY A 19 -0.67 -7.85 6.87
N ARG A 20 -1.19 -9.08 6.72
CA ARG A 20 -2.28 -9.59 7.56
C ARG A 20 -1.91 -9.61 9.04
N TRP A 21 -0.70 -10.10 9.39
CA TRP A 21 -0.22 -10.10 10.78
C TRP A 21 -0.06 -8.68 11.34
N MET A 22 0.36 -7.74 10.51
CA MET A 22 0.46 -6.32 10.84
C MET A 22 -0.90 -5.60 10.88
N ARG A 23 -2.01 -6.31 10.62
CA ARG A 23 -3.37 -5.75 10.54
C ARG A 23 -3.52 -4.65 9.49
N MET A 24 -2.74 -4.73 8.42
CA MET A 24 -2.84 -3.83 7.26
C MET A 24 -3.89 -4.33 6.28
N VAL A 25 -4.50 -3.39 5.54
CA VAL A 25 -5.28 -3.73 4.35
C VAL A 25 -4.33 -3.85 3.17
N CYS A 26 -3.98 -5.09 2.80
CA CYS A 26 -3.21 -5.36 1.60
C CYS A 26 -4.14 -5.35 0.38
N ILE A 27 -3.93 -4.41 -0.54
CA ILE A 27 -4.74 -4.31 -1.77
C ILE A 27 -4.64 -5.59 -2.62
N PRO A 28 -5.69 -5.94 -3.37
CA PRO A 28 -5.70 -7.13 -4.24
C PRO A 28 -4.55 -7.15 -5.25
N ASN A 29 -4.32 -6.06 -5.97
CA ASN A 29 -3.36 -6.02 -7.07
C ASN A 29 -1.91 -6.06 -6.57
N GLN A 30 -1.02 -6.67 -7.35
CA GLN A 30 0.40 -6.82 -7.02
C GLN A 30 1.24 -6.93 -8.28
N SER A 31 2.50 -6.47 -8.21
CA SER A 31 3.43 -6.53 -9.34
C SER A 31 4.61 -7.46 -9.05
N SER A 32 5.01 -8.24 -10.06
CA SER A 32 6.17 -9.12 -10.06
C SER A 32 6.91 -9.04 -11.39
N ILE A 33 8.18 -8.59 -11.36
CA ILE A 33 8.98 -8.25 -12.55
C ILE A 33 10.11 -9.28 -12.72
N PRO A 34 9.93 -10.28 -13.62
CA PRO A 34 10.97 -11.26 -13.93
C PRO A 34 12.12 -10.64 -14.71
N LYS A 35 13.31 -11.26 -14.62
CA LYS A 35 14.54 -10.79 -15.29
C LYS A 35 14.72 -9.28 -15.18
N ALA A 36 14.49 -8.71 -14.01
CA ALA A 36 14.32 -7.28 -13.80
C ALA A 36 15.47 -6.44 -14.39
N TYR A 37 16.70 -6.96 -14.42
CA TYR A 37 17.86 -6.32 -15.06
C TYR A 37 17.65 -5.95 -16.55
N THR A 38 16.69 -6.58 -17.26
CA THR A 38 16.35 -6.22 -18.64
C THR A 38 15.27 -5.14 -18.75
N GLU A 39 14.53 -4.88 -17.68
CA GLU A 39 13.34 -4.01 -17.67
C GLU A 39 13.66 -2.57 -17.27
N PHE A 40 14.89 -2.27 -16.89
CA PHE A 40 15.35 -0.91 -16.58
C PHE A 40 16.19 -0.32 -17.72
N ASN A 41 16.04 0.98 -17.92
CA ASN A 41 16.92 1.81 -18.75
C ASN A 41 18.22 2.13 -17.99
N GLU A 42 19.24 2.61 -18.70
CA GLU A 42 20.54 2.98 -18.09
C GLU A 42 20.42 4.09 -17.03
N ASN A 43 19.41 4.96 -17.14
CA ASN A 43 19.11 5.99 -16.15
C ASN A 43 18.34 5.47 -14.92
N GLY A 44 18.08 4.16 -14.81
CA GLY A 44 17.37 3.53 -13.69
C GLY A 44 15.84 3.61 -13.77
N THR A 45 15.26 4.17 -14.83
CA THR A 45 13.80 4.16 -15.04
C THR A 45 13.32 2.82 -15.60
N LEU A 46 12.09 2.43 -15.28
CA LEU A 46 11.46 1.29 -15.96
C LEU A 46 11.22 1.63 -17.43
N LYS A 47 11.47 0.65 -18.30
CA LYS A 47 11.11 0.71 -19.72
C LYS A 47 9.59 0.82 -19.87
N ASP A 48 9.16 1.33 -21.03
CA ASP A 48 7.76 1.26 -21.41
C ASP A 48 7.41 -0.19 -21.74
N SER A 49 6.91 -0.91 -20.73
CA SER A 49 6.63 -2.35 -20.80
C SER A 49 5.36 -2.68 -20.02
N PRO A 50 4.75 -3.87 -20.25
CA PRO A 50 3.60 -4.32 -19.48
C PRO A 50 3.85 -4.32 -17.96
N TYR A 51 5.09 -4.52 -17.53
CA TYR A 51 5.46 -4.48 -16.11
C TYR A 51 5.38 -3.07 -15.53
N ARG A 52 5.75 -2.04 -16.31
CA ARG A 52 5.57 -0.64 -15.91
C ARG A 52 4.08 -0.32 -15.74
N ASN A 53 3.24 -0.74 -16.68
CA ASN A 53 1.78 -0.54 -16.58
C ASN A 53 1.20 -1.23 -15.34
N SER A 54 1.61 -2.47 -15.06
CA SER A 54 1.20 -3.18 -13.84
C SER A 54 1.63 -2.46 -12.56
N VAL A 55 2.83 -1.87 -12.51
CA VAL A 55 3.26 -1.06 -11.36
C VAL A 55 2.38 0.18 -11.20
N VAL A 56 2.05 0.87 -12.30
CA VAL A 56 1.16 2.02 -12.29
C VAL A 56 -0.23 1.63 -11.75
N ASP A 57 -0.81 0.53 -12.22
CA ASP A 57 -2.11 0.05 -11.76
C ASP A 57 -2.12 -0.27 -10.26
N VAL A 58 -1.04 -0.86 -9.74
CA VAL A 58 -0.90 -1.16 -8.30
C VAL A 58 -0.84 0.12 -7.47
N VAL A 59 -0.12 1.14 -7.94
CA VAL A 59 -0.01 2.43 -7.23
C VAL A 59 -1.34 3.18 -7.27
N ASP A 60 -2.03 3.18 -8.41
CA ASP A 60 -3.35 3.78 -8.56
C ASP A 60 -4.39 3.10 -7.65
N GLU A 61 -4.40 1.76 -7.61
CA GLU A 61 -5.25 1.01 -6.69
C GLU A 61 -4.92 1.30 -5.23
N LEU A 62 -3.63 1.34 -4.87
CA LEU A 62 -3.18 1.69 -3.52
C LEU A 62 -3.68 3.07 -3.10
N PHE A 63 -3.59 4.05 -4.00
CA PHE A 63 -4.05 5.40 -3.75
C PHE A 63 -5.57 5.44 -3.52
N LYS A 64 -6.35 4.79 -4.40
CA LYS A 64 -7.81 4.69 -4.28
C LYS A 64 -8.25 4.04 -2.97
N TYR A 65 -7.63 2.91 -2.58
CA TYR A 65 -7.90 2.26 -1.30
C TYR A 65 -7.50 3.13 -0.11
N THR A 66 -6.40 3.88 -0.23
CA THR A 66 -5.97 4.80 0.84
C THR A 66 -7.00 5.91 1.03
N LEU A 67 -7.48 6.54 -0.04
CA LEU A 67 -8.55 7.55 0.05
C LEU A 67 -9.84 6.96 0.65
N LEU A 68 -10.20 5.74 0.27
CA LEU A 68 -11.39 5.07 0.81
C LEU A 68 -11.28 4.75 2.32
N LEU A 69 -10.10 4.37 2.80
CA LEU A 69 -9.92 3.80 4.14
C LEU A 69 -9.39 4.79 5.18
N ARG A 70 -8.61 5.81 4.77
CA ARG A 70 -7.86 6.66 5.71
C ARG A 70 -8.76 7.35 6.74
N ASP A 71 -9.94 7.81 6.34
CA ASP A 71 -10.87 8.55 7.20
C ASP A 71 -11.81 7.62 7.99
N GLN A 72 -11.84 6.33 7.65
CA GLN A 72 -12.70 5.31 8.26
C GLN A 72 -11.99 4.51 9.37
N GLN A 73 -10.70 4.79 9.64
CA GLN A 73 -9.89 4.07 10.64
C GLN A 73 -10.58 3.94 12.01
N PRO A 74 -11.19 4.99 12.60
CA PRO A 74 -11.83 4.88 13.92
C PRO A 74 -13.00 3.92 13.98
N TYR A 75 -13.66 3.68 12.85
CA TYR A 75 -14.74 2.71 12.76
C TYR A 75 -14.19 1.30 12.50
N LEU A 76 -13.29 1.15 11.52
CA LEU A 76 -12.74 -0.14 11.11
C LEU A 76 -11.90 -0.84 12.21
N LEU A 77 -11.32 -0.08 13.12
CA LEU A 77 -10.54 -0.61 14.23
C LEU A 77 -11.40 -1.04 15.44
N GLN A 78 -12.70 -0.74 15.47
CA GLN A 78 -13.57 -1.14 16.57
C GLN A 78 -13.93 -2.62 16.51
N ARG A 79 -13.22 -3.46 17.28
CA ARG A 79 -13.51 -4.90 17.34
C ARG A 79 -14.51 -5.25 18.44
N PHE A 80 -15.45 -6.15 18.13
CA PHE A 80 -16.42 -6.65 19.10
C PHE A 80 -15.75 -7.29 20.33
N SER A 81 -14.65 -8.04 20.14
CA SER A 81 -13.90 -8.66 21.22
C SER A 81 -13.24 -7.65 22.16
N GLU A 82 -12.79 -6.51 21.63
CA GLU A 82 -12.12 -5.44 22.38
C GLU A 82 -13.11 -4.55 23.13
N LYS A 83 -14.41 -4.59 22.76
CA LYS A 83 -15.49 -3.91 23.50
C LYS A 83 -15.91 -4.64 24.79
N LYS A 84 -15.57 -5.92 24.93
CA LYS A 84 -15.88 -6.73 26.13
C LYS A 84 -14.82 -6.63 27.22
N SER A 85 -13.56 -6.33 26.88
CA SER A 85 -12.56 -5.91 27.86
C SER A 85 -12.73 -4.41 28.11
N ALA A 86 -12.64 -3.96 29.36
CA ALA A 86 -12.73 -2.56 29.74
C ALA A 86 -11.46 -1.78 29.31
N GLU A 87 -11.15 -1.75 28.01
CA GLU A 87 -9.94 -1.17 27.42
C GLU A 87 -10.28 -0.06 26.42
N GLU A 88 -11.08 0.94 26.84
CA GLU A 88 -11.30 2.18 26.06
C GLU A 88 -10.00 2.93 25.71
N LYS A 89 -8.89 2.61 26.38
CA LYS A 89 -7.60 3.30 26.26
C LYS A 89 -6.87 3.00 24.93
N HIS A 90 -6.97 1.77 24.42
CA HIS A 90 -6.24 1.34 23.23
C HIS A 90 -6.83 1.91 21.92
N LEU A 91 -8.14 2.14 21.89
CA LEU A 91 -8.80 2.73 20.72
C LEU A 91 -8.40 4.20 20.53
N LYS A 92 -8.22 4.96 21.62
CA LYS A 92 -7.86 6.40 21.58
C LYS A 92 -6.42 6.65 21.10
N GLU A 93 -5.48 5.75 21.37
CA GLU A 93 -4.08 5.90 20.93
C GLU A 93 -3.88 5.55 19.45
N THR A 94 -4.67 4.60 18.93
CA THR A 94 -4.59 4.14 17.53
C THR A 94 -5.40 4.99 16.54
N THR A 95 -6.28 5.88 17.03
CA THR A 95 -7.14 6.75 16.22
C THR A 95 -6.68 8.21 16.19
N LYS A 96 -5.38 8.49 16.31
CA LYS A 96 -4.87 9.82 15.97
C LYS A 96 -5.10 10.07 14.48
N VAL A 97 -6.21 10.74 14.18
CA VAL A 97 -6.55 11.24 12.84
C VAL A 97 -5.41 12.16 12.39
N ALA A 98 -4.95 11.99 11.16
CA ALA A 98 -3.98 12.90 10.57
C ALA A 98 -4.55 14.31 10.56
N ASP A 99 -3.77 15.28 11.05
CA ASP A 99 -4.21 16.68 11.15
C ASP A 99 -4.67 17.18 9.76
N PRO A 100 -5.91 17.68 9.62
CA PRO A 100 -6.43 18.22 8.36
C PRO A 100 -5.52 19.30 7.75
N ALA A 101 -4.79 20.07 8.57
CA ALA A 101 -3.83 21.06 8.10
C ALA A 101 -2.61 20.40 7.45
N VAL A 102 -2.16 19.25 7.97
CA VAL A 102 -1.07 18.45 7.39
C VAL A 102 -1.52 17.83 6.06
N LEU A 103 -2.73 17.26 6.00
CA LEU A 103 -3.28 16.70 4.76
C LEU A 103 -3.39 17.74 3.63
N LYS A 104 -3.76 18.98 3.97
CA LYS A 104 -3.87 20.08 3.00
C LYS A 104 -2.51 20.63 2.53
N ALA A 105 -1.45 20.41 3.30
CA ALA A 105 -0.09 20.84 2.99
C ALA A 105 0.72 19.79 2.20
N LEU A 106 0.24 18.56 2.11
CA LEU A 106 0.83 17.52 1.27
C LEU A 106 0.59 17.87 -0.20
N LYS A 107 1.65 18.23 -0.93
CA LYS A 107 1.61 18.26 -2.40
C LYS A 107 1.39 16.83 -2.88
N ASP A 108 0.37 16.62 -3.72
CA ASP A 108 0.09 15.32 -4.34
C ASP A 108 1.33 14.83 -5.12
N PRO A 109 1.97 13.73 -4.70
CA PRO A 109 3.20 13.28 -5.33
C PRO A 109 2.99 12.51 -6.64
N VAL A 110 1.73 12.24 -7.01
CA VAL A 110 1.38 11.42 -8.19
C VAL A 110 1.18 12.26 -9.45
N PHE A 111 0.89 13.56 -9.31
CA PHE A 111 0.86 14.53 -10.40
C PHE A 111 2.06 15.46 -10.25
N LEU A 112 3.25 14.96 -10.59
CA LEU A 112 4.43 15.79 -10.78
C LEU A 112 4.35 16.45 -12.16
N ASP A 113 3.59 17.56 -12.22
CA ASP A 113 3.50 18.54 -13.31
C ASP A 113 3.24 18.03 -14.75
N GLU A 114 2.75 18.95 -15.60
CA GLU A 114 2.58 18.76 -17.06
C GLU A 114 3.91 18.57 -17.79
#